data_AF-A0A7K5LIN6-F1
#
_entry.id   AF-A0A7K5LIN6-F1
#
_cell.length_a   1.000
_cell.length_b   1.000
_cell.length_c   1.000
_cell.angle_alpha   90.00
_cell.angle_beta   90.00
_cell.angle_gamma   90.00
#
_symmetry.space_group_name_H-M   'P 1'
#
loop_
_entity.id
_entity.type
_entity.pdbx_description
1 polymer ?
#
loop_
_entity_poly.entity_id
_entity_poly.type
_entity_poly.pdbx_seq_one_letter_code
_entity_poly.pdbx_strand_id
1 'polypeptide(L)'
;VNIRNNSVKPDQHRSYTCSYKDCNGKELLPVLCPYCEKHFCLRHRHQSDHECEKLDTPKPRMAATKELVQHIIGKMITLTGIILFSDSKKSDEAKSKKRKGAKNSETAAKVALMKLKMHACGDKSLPQTERIYFQVFLPKGNKEKSKPMFFCSKWSIGKVVDFAASFASLKNDNNKSTSQKLRLCHTASGEALPFEHTLETWLSDKDYPLYNGGNIILEYLDNNVLFIEDPESYLN
;
A
#
# COMPACT_ATOMS: atom_id res chain seq x y z
N VAL A 1 27.34 -6.12 -66.46
CA VAL A 1 26.35 -5.12 -66.02
C VAL A 1 24.96 -5.74 -66.13
N ASN A 2 24.29 -6.03 -65.00
CA ASN A 2 22.82 -6.03 -64.93
C ASN A 2 22.40 -6.08 -63.45
N ILE A 3 22.21 -4.89 -62.87
CA ILE A 3 21.67 -4.70 -61.53
C ILE A 3 20.15 -4.80 -61.64
N ARG A 4 19.55 -5.85 -61.08
CA ARG A 4 18.10 -5.92 -60.90
C ARG A 4 17.74 -5.05 -59.68
N ASN A 5 17.30 -3.83 -59.95
CA ASN A 5 16.65 -2.95 -58.97
C ASN A 5 15.37 -3.63 -58.46
N ASN A 6 15.38 -4.07 -57.21
CA ASN A 6 14.18 -4.49 -56.51
C ASN A 6 13.59 -3.26 -55.82
N SER A 7 12.65 -2.58 -56.49
CA SER A 7 11.92 -1.45 -55.93
C SER A 7 11.01 -1.93 -54.80
N VAL A 8 11.47 -1.76 -53.55
CA VAL A 8 10.63 -1.93 -52.36
C VAL A 8 9.61 -0.79 -52.38
N LYS A 9 8.32 -1.15 -52.50
CA LYS A 9 7.21 -0.18 -52.43
C LYS A 9 7.15 0.42 -51.01
N PRO A 10 6.91 1.73 -50.85
CA PRO A 10 6.78 2.35 -49.55
C PRO A 10 5.52 1.80 -48.85
N ASP A 11 5.71 1.33 -47.62
CA ASP A 11 4.67 0.82 -46.75
C ASP A 11 3.59 1.91 -46.56
N GLN A 12 2.40 1.68 -47.10
CA GLN A 12 1.28 2.59 -46.93
C GLN A 12 0.88 2.51 -45.45
N HIS A 13 1.25 3.53 -44.69
CA HIS A 13 0.95 3.63 -43.27
C HIS A 13 -0.58 3.61 -43.06
N ARG A 14 -1.15 2.43 -42.85
CA ARG A 14 -2.58 2.22 -42.67
C ARG A 14 -2.98 2.86 -41.35
N SER A 15 -3.90 3.82 -41.41
CA SER A 15 -4.48 4.45 -40.21
C SER A 15 -5.88 3.92 -39.95
N TYR A 16 -6.22 3.77 -38.69
CA TYR A 16 -7.50 3.23 -38.21
C TYR A 16 -8.31 4.37 -37.60
N THR A 17 -9.47 4.66 -38.19
CA THR A 17 -10.36 5.74 -37.73
C THR A 17 -11.22 5.29 -36.56
N CYS A 18 -11.45 6.22 -35.63
CA CYS A 18 -12.37 6.01 -34.52
C CYS A 18 -13.83 5.91 -35.02
N SER A 19 -14.56 4.91 -34.52
CA SER A 19 -15.95 4.66 -34.90
C SER A 19 -16.96 5.38 -33.97
N TYR A 20 -16.47 6.15 -33.00
CA TYR A 20 -17.33 6.93 -32.10
C TYR A 20 -17.82 8.22 -32.77
N LYS A 21 -19.06 8.61 -32.47
CA LYS A 21 -19.70 9.81 -33.04
C LYS A 21 -18.87 11.06 -32.75
N ASP A 22 -18.76 11.94 -33.74
CA ASP A 22 -18.01 13.19 -33.67
C ASP A 22 -16.52 13.06 -33.30
N CYS A 23 -15.93 11.87 -33.48
CA CYS A 23 -14.50 11.64 -33.23
C CYS A 23 -13.70 11.51 -34.53
N ASN A 24 -12.85 12.50 -34.81
CA ASN A 24 -11.89 12.46 -35.92
C ASN A 24 -10.54 11.79 -35.57
N GLY A 25 -10.50 11.00 -34.48
CA GLY A 25 -9.29 10.33 -34.02
C GLY A 25 -8.84 9.23 -34.99
N LYS A 26 -7.53 9.14 -35.24
CA LYS A 26 -6.90 8.10 -36.06
C LYS A 26 -5.72 7.53 -35.33
N GLU A 27 -5.60 6.21 -35.33
CA GLU A 27 -4.48 5.50 -34.72
C GLU A 27 -3.68 4.74 -35.78
N LEU A 28 -2.38 4.61 -35.55
CA LEU A 28 -1.50 3.83 -36.42
C LEU A 28 -1.62 2.33 -36.16
N LEU A 29 -2.21 1.96 -35.02
CA LEU A 29 -2.45 0.59 -34.60
C LEU A 29 -3.96 0.34 -34.45
N PRO A 30 -4.43 -0.88 -34.77
CA PRO A 30 -5.84 -1.22 -34.60
C PRO A 30 -6.18 -1.32 -33.11
N VAL A 31 -7.14 -0.51 -32.66
CA VAL A 31 -7.72 -0.60 -31.30
C VAL A 31 -9.16 -1.10 -31.45
N LEU A 32 -9.34 -2.41 -31.34
CA LEU A 32 -10.63 -3.07 -31.49
C LEU A 32 -11.31 -3.25 -30.13
N CYS A 33 -12.59 -2.89 -30.04
CA CYS A 33 -13.39 -3.25 -28.89
C CYS A 33 -13.73 -4.75 -28.96
N PRO A 34 -13.44 -5.57 -27.93
CA PRO A 34 -13.71 -7.01 -27.96
C PRO A 34 -15.20 -7.36 -27.93
N TYR A 35 -16.08 -6.36 -27.75
CA TYR A 35 -17.53 -6.56 -27.64
C TYR A 35 -18.26 -6.16 -28.92
N CYS A 36 -18.03 -4.94 -29.43
CA CYS A 36 -18.69 -4.45 -30.65
C CYS A 36 -17.81 -4.57 -31.91
N GLU A 37 -16.55 -5.01 -31.79
CA GLU A 37 -15.62 -5.29 -32.89
C GLU A 37 -15.32 -4.10 -33.82
N LYS A 38 -15.64 -2.87 -33.37
CA LYS A 38 -15.34 -1.61 -34.07
C LYS A 38 -13.99 -1.03 -33.62
N HIS A 39 -13.40 -0.19 -34.48
CA HIS A 39 -12.13 0.49 -34.21
C HIS A 39 -12.35 1.80 -33.45
N PHE A 40 -11.53 2.09 -32.45
CA PHE A 40 -11.60 3.32 -31.66
C PHE A 40 -10.22 3.99 -31.55
N CYS A 41 -10.17 5.26 -31.13
CA CYS A 41 -8.90 5.89 -30.77
C CYS A 41 -8.55 5.62 -29.31
N LEU A 42 -7.35 5.99 -28.86
CA LEU A 42 -6.93 5.77 -27.48
C LEU A 42 -7.83 6.47 -26.44
N ARG A 43 -8.52 7.55 -26.83
CA ARG A 43 -9.50 8.26 -26.00
C ARG A 43 -10.85 7.54 -25.85
N HIS A 44 -11.19 6.66 -26.79
CA HIS A 44 -12.47 5.96 -26.84
C HIS A 44 -12.30 4.43 -26.76
N ARG A 45 -11.17 3.96 -26.21
CA ARG A 45 -10.82 2.53 -26.18
C ARG A 45 -11.65 1.72 -25.18
N HIS A 46 -12.18 2.34 -24.12
CA HIS A 46 -13.00 1.66 -23.12
C HIS A 46 -14.48 1.71 -23.52
N GLN A 47 -15.27 0.70 -23.13
CA GLN A 47 -16.69 0.60 -23.51
C GLN A 47 -17.53 1.81 -23.08
N SER A 48 -17.22 2.40 -21.92
CA SER A 48 -17.85 3.61 -21.40
C SER A 48 -17.63 4.83 -22.29
N ASP A 49 -16.46 4.90 -22.92
CA ASP A 49 -15.98 6.10 -23.60
C ASP A 49 -16.50 6.16 -25.05
N HIS A 50 -17.00 5.04 -25.57
CA HIS A 50 -17.57 4.95 -26.92
C HIS A 50 -19.04 4.54 -26.97
N GLU A 51 -19.74 4.61 -25.83
CA GLU A 51 -21.15 4.19 -25.73
C GLU A 51 -21.38 2.81 -26.37
N CYS A 52 -20.59 1.81 -25.94
CA CYS A 52 -20.61 0.49 -26.59
C CYS A 52 -22.03 -0.10 -26.64
N GLU A 53 -22.46 -0.56 -27.82
CA GLU A 53 -23.75 -1.24 -28.01
C GLU A 53 -23.90 -2.48 -27.10
N LYS A 54 -22.77 -3.10 -26.74
CA LYS A 54 -22.67 -4.22 -25.79
C LYS A 54 -22.01 -3.77 -24.47
N LEU A 55 -22.37 -2.59 -23.98
CA LEU A 55 -21.94 -2.10 -22.67
C LEU A 55 -22.29 -3.15 -21.60
N ASP A 56 -21.27 -3.70 -20.96
CA ASP A 56 -21.46 -4.61 -19.83
C ASP A 56 -21.95 -3.76 -18.66
N THR A 57 -23.26 -3.80 -18.38
CA THR A 57 -23.82 -3.08 -17.24
C THR A 57 -23.12 -3.58 -15.98
N PRO A 58 -22.54 -2.71 -15.14
CA PRO A 58 -21.91 -3.14 -13.91
C PRO A 58 -22.94 -3.89 -13.08
N LYS A 59 -22.80 -5.22 -12.96
CA LYS A 59 -23.57 -6.01 -12.00
C LYS A 59 -23.41 -5.32 -10.65
N PRO A 60 -24.49 -4.91 -9.96
CA PRO A 60 -24.38 -4.28 -8.66
C PRO A 60 -23.73 -5.30 -7.73
N ARG A 61 -22.44 -5.08 -7.44
CA ARG A 61 -21.58 -6.01 -6.72
C ARG A 61 -21.96 -6.19 -5.23
N MET A 62 -23.11 -5.62 -4.81
CA MET A 62 -23.49 -5.41 -3.41
C MET A 62 -25.02 -5.36 -3.18
N ALA A 63 -25.84 -6.07 -3.95
CA ALA A 63 -27.29 -6.16 -3.64
C ALA A 63 -27.52 -6.81 -2.26
N ALA A 64 -26.82 -7.92 -1.99
CA ALA A 64 -26.87 -8.63 -0.71
C ALA A 64 -26.34 -7.81 0.49
N THR A 65 -25.53 -6.78 0.26
CA THR A 65 -24.99 -5.93 1.33
C THR A 65 -25.97 -4.85 1.77
N LYS A 66 -26.86 -4.39 0.88
CA LYS A 66 -27.89 -3.39 1.22
C LYS A 66 -28.95 -3.96 2.17
N GLU A 67 -29.40 -5.19 1.93
CA GLU A 67 -30.38 -5.87 2.79
C GLU A 67 -29.82 -6.11 4.20
N LEU A 68 -28.55 -6.53 4.29
CA LEU A 68 -27.87 -6.73 5.57
C LEU A 68 -27.71 -5.41 6.34
N VAL A 69 -27.36 -4.31 5.67
CA VAL A 69 -27.25 -2.98 6.29
C VAL A 69 -28.61 -2.50 6.82
N GLN A 70 -29.69 -2.65 6.04
CA GLN A 70 -31.04 -2.30 6.48
C GLN A 70 -31.49 -3.14 7.69
N HIS A 71 -31.20 -4.44 7.67
CA HIS A 71 -31.50 -5.33 8.79
C HIS A 71 -30.71 -4.95 10.05
N ILE A 72 -29.43 -4.58 9.92
CA ILE A 72 -28.60 -4.11 11.05
C ILE A 72 -29.14 -2.79 11.62
N ILE A 73 -29.52 -1.83 10.78
CA ILE A 73 -30.08 -0.55 11.21
C ILE A 73 -31.42 -0.76 11.94
N GLY A 74 -32.33 -1.56 11.38
CA GLY A 74 -33.62 -1.87 12.01
C GLY A 74 -33.48 -2.61 13.34
N LYS A 75 -32.49 -3.50 13.45
CA LYS A 75 -32.19 -4.24 14.69
C LYS A 75 -31.50 -3.38 15.75
N MET A 76 -30.71 -2.37 15.33
CA MET A 76 -30.12 -1.37 16.24
C MET A 76 -31.18 -0.47 16.87
N ILE A 77 -32.17 -0.04 16.09
CA ILE A 77 -33.28 0.82 16.55
C ILE A 77 -34.16 0.07 17.57
N THR A 78 -34.47 -1.19 17.32
CA THR A 78 -35.28 -2.02 18.24
C THR A 78 -34.55 -2.42 19.51
N LEU A 79 -33.23 -2.65 19.47
CA LEU A 79 -32.45 -3.01 20.65
C LEU A 79 -32.08 -1.83 21.56
N THR A 80 -32.09 -0.60 21.04
CA THR A 80 -31.68 0.58 21.82
C THR A 80 -32.85 1.34 22.44
N GLY A 81 -34.10 1.06 22.05
CA GLY A 81 -35.28 1.70 22.64
C GLY A 81 -35.20 3.23 22.63
N ILE A 82 -34.45 3.82 21.70
CA ILE A 82 -34.35 5.27 21.55
C ILE A 82 -35.55 5.69 20.71
N ILE A 83 -36.64 5.98 21.42
CA ILE A 83 -37.67 6.89 20.92
C ILE A 83 -36.95 8.22 20.65
N LEU A 84 -36.95 8.63 19.39
CA LEU A 84 -36.54 9.95 18.94
C LEU A 84 -37.49 10.99 19.54
N PHE A 85 -37.23 11.53 20.73
CA PHE A 85 -37.75 12.85 21.12
C PHE A 85 -36.77 13.54 22.08
N SER A 86 -36.73 14.86 21.93
CA SER A 86 -35.70 15.81 22.32
C SER A 86 -35.44 15.97 23.82
N ASP A 87 -34.31 16.64 24.07
CA ASP A 87 -33.94 17.48 25.22
C ASP A 87 -33.15 16.90 26.41
N SER A 88 -31.97 17.51 26.55
CA SER A 88 -31.35 17.99 27.79
C SER A 88 -30.71 17.03 28.80
N LYS A 89 -29.38 17.18 28.84
CA LYS A 89 -28.50 17.30 30.02
C LYS A 89 -28.08 16.04 30.81
N LYS A 90 -26.75 16.08 31.04
CA LYS A 90 -25.91 15.55 32.12
C LYS A 90 -25.32 14.14 31.95
N SER A 91 -23.98 14.18 31.85
CA SER A 91 -22.98 13.30 32.47
C SER A 91 -23.52 12.22 33.38
N ASP A 92 -23.16 10.97 33.11
CA ASP A 92 -22.14 10.27 33.90
C ASP A 92 -21.74 8.96 33.23
N GLU A 93 -20.55 8.50 33.62
CA GLU A 93 -19.74 7.44 33.05
C GLU A 93 -20.49 6.11 32.81
N ALA A 94 -20.83 5.83 31.55
CA ALA A 94 -21.19 4.48 31.13
C ALA A 94 -19.99 3.84 30.41
N LYS A 95 -19.22 3.04 31.15
CA LYS A 95 -18.27 2.07 30.61
C LYS A 95 -19.01 1.15 29.63
N SER A 96 -19.00 1.53 28.36
CA SER A 96 -19.42 0.72 27.23
C SER A 96 -18.57 -0.54 27.22
N LYS A 97 -19.12 -1.63 27.75
CA LYS A 97 -18.62 -2.99 27.48
C LYS A 97 -18.84 -3.24 25.99
N LYS A 98 -17.87 -2.78 25.19
CA LYS A 98 -17.78 -3.06 23.75
C LYS A 98 -17.91 -4.57 23.59
N ARG A 99 -19.00 -5.01 22.96
CA ARG A 99 -19.22 -6.42 22.63
C ARG A 99 -18.04 -6.85 21.76
N LYS A 100 -17.11 -7.59 22.36
CA LYS A 100 -15.99 -8.20 21.64
C LYS A 100 -16.61 -9.26 20.74
N GLY A 101 -16.89 -8.89 19.48
CA GLY A 101 -17.12 -9.87 18.43
C GLY A 101 -15.94 -10.86 18.45
N ALA A 102 -16.23 -12.14 18.22
CA ALA A 102 -15.22 -13.18 18.21
C ALA A 102 -13.99 -12.70 17.43
N LYS A 103 -12.84 -12.63 18.11
CA LYS A 103 -11.58 -12.17 17.53
C LYS A 103 -11.15 -13.21 16.51
N ASN A 104 -11.67 -13.12 15.29
CA ASN A 104 -11.11 -13.89 14.20
C ASN A 104 -9.75 -13.25 13.90
N SER A 105 -8.69 -13.78 14.52
CA SER A 105 -7.33 -13.23 14.52
C SER A 105 -6.83 -13.01 13.10
N GLU A 106 -7.19 -13.90 12.17
CA GLU A 106 -6.87 -13.79 10.76
C GLU A 106 -7.52 -12.57 10.10
N THR A 107 -8.79 -12.30 10.41
CA THR A 107 -9.48 -11.11 9.90
C THR A 107 -8.87 -9.84 10.51
N ALA A 108 -8.51 -9.88 11.79
CA ALA A 108 -7.83 -8.77 12.46
C ALA A 108 -6.43 -8.49 11.87
N ALA A 109 -5.65 -9.54 11.55
CA ALA A 109 -4.34 -9.42 10.93
C ALA A 109 -4.43 -8.85 9.50
N LYS A 110 -5.40 -9.33 8.71
CA LYS A 110 -5.67 -8.79 7.36
C LYS A 110 -6.05 -7.31 7.42
N VAL A 111 -6.93 -6.93 8.34
CA VAL A 111 -7.33 -5.52 8.55
C VAL A 111 -6.15 -4.68 9.04
N ALA A 112 -5.29 -5.21 9.91
CA ALA A 112 -4.08 -4.50 10.36
C ALA A 112 -3.12 -4.23 9.19
N LEU A 113 -2.85 -5.25 8.36
CA LEU A 113 -2.01 -5.10 7.17
C LEU A 113 -2.62 -4.12 6.16
N MET A 114 -3.94 -4.14 5.96
CA MET A 114 -4.64 -3.18 5.11
C MET A 114 -4.49 -1.74 5.62
N LYS A 115 -4.68 -1.51 6.92
CA LYS A 115 -4.49 -0.19 7.54
C LYS A 115 -3.04 0.28 7.40
N LEU A 116 -2.09 -0.61 7.65
CA LEU A 116 -0.67 -0.31 7.52
C LEU A 116 -0.34 0.09 6.08
N LYS A 117 -0.78 -0.70 5.09
CA LYS A 117 -0.59 -0.38 3.65
C LYS A 117 -1.24 0.93 3.23
N MET A 118 -2.38 1.29 3.82
CA MET A 118 -3.10 2.53 3.52
C MET A 118 -2.37 3.78 4.02
N HIS A 119 -1.69 3.69 5.16
CA HIS A 119 -0.97 4.81 5.77
C HIS A 119 0.54 4.80 5.49
N ALA A 120 1.09 3.70 4.98
CA ALA A 120 2.52 3.56 4.79
C ALA A 120 3.08 4.54 3.75
N CYS A 121 4.14 5.24 4.13
CA CYS A 121 4.91 6.09 3.22
C CYS A 121 6.16 5.35 2.70
N GLY A 122 6.56 5.67 1.48
CA GLY A 122 7.71 5.06 0.83
C GLY A 122 7.83 5.53 -0.61
N ASP A 123 8.81 5.00 -1.33
CA ASP A 123 9.04 5.34 -2.74
C ASP A 123 7.93 4.75 -3.63
N LYS A 124 7.07 5.63 -4.17
CA LYS A 124 5.94 5.25 -5.00
C LYS A 124 6.35 4.60 -6.33
N SER A 125 7.61 4.76 -6.77
CA SER A 125 8.14 4.13 -7.98
C SER A 125 8.33 2.62 -7.85
N LEU A 126 8.43 2.10 -6.63
CA LEU A 126 8.63 0.67 -6.38
C LEU A 126 7.40 -0.16 -6.82
N PRO A 127 7.57 -1.25 -7.59
CA PRO A 127 6.49 -2.17 -7.92
C PRO A 127 5.85 -2.78 -6.67
N GLN A 128 4.53 -2.97 -6.67
CA GLN A 128 3.81 -3.47 -5.49
C GLN A 128 4.29 -4.87 -5.04
N THR A 129 4.79 -5.69 -5.96
CA THR A 129 5.32 -7.04 -5.71
C THR A 129 6.59 -7.04 -4.86
N GLU A 130 7.38 -5.96 -4.92
CA GLU A 130 8.64 -5.82 -4.19
C GLU A 130 8.49 -5.05 -2.88
N ARG A 131 7.30 -4.49 -2.61
CA ARG A 131 7.05 -3.69 -1.41
C ARG A 131 6.86 -4.57 -0.19
N ILE A 132 7.78 -4.42 0.75
CA ILE A 132 7.70 -4.97 2.09
C ILE A 132 7.33 -3.85 3.04
N TYR A 133 6.30 -4.08 3.83
CA TYR A 133 5.73 -3.06 4.70
C TYR A 133 6.13 -3.34 6.15
N PHE A 134 6.40 -2.29 6.92
CA PHE A 134 6.73 -2.40 8.34
C PHE A 134 6.12 -1.25 9.14
N GLN A 135 5.82 -1.51 10.41
CA GLN A 135 5.62 -0.46 11.39
C GLN A 135 7.01 -0.08 11.94
N VAL A 136 7.49 1.12 11.60
CA VAL A 136 8.81 1.60 12.02
C VAL A 136 8.66 2.39 13.31
N PHE A 137 9.20 1.88 14.41
CA PHE A 137 9.30 2.61 15.67
C PHE A 137 10.48 3.56 15.63
N LEU A 138 10.25 4.80 16.06
CA LEU A 138 11.22 5.89 15.94
C LEU A 138 11.96 6.10 17.28
N PRO A 139 13.14 6.75 17.27
CA PRO A 139 13.92 6.98 18.47
C PRO A 139 13.14 7.70 19.57
N LYS A 140 13.47 7.39 20.82
CA LYS A 140 12.85 8.03 22.00
C LYS A 140 13.13 9.55 21.96
N GLY A 141 12.07 10.35 21.89
CA GLY A 141 12.15 11.82 21.79
C GLY A 141 11.62 12.40 20.48
N ASN A 142 11.26 11.57 19.50
CA ASN A 142 10.55 12.05 18.31
C ASN A 142 9.07 12.36 18.61
N LYS A 143 8.46 13.25 17.80
CA LYS A 143 7.04 13.65 17.94
C LYS A 143 6.09 12.47 17.72
N GLU A 144 6.45 11.56 16.82
CA GLU A 144 5.70 10.36 16.50
C GLU A 144 6.41 9.13 17.08
N LYS A 145 5.67 8.25 17.77
CA LYS A 145 6.22 7.00 18.33
C LYS A 145 6.59 5.99 17.24
N SER A 146 5.75 5.89 16.22
CA SER A 146 5.96 4.98 15.11
C SER A 146 5.27 5.46 13.85
N LYS A 147 5.80 5.04 12.71
CA LYS A 147 5.33 5.42 11.39
C LYS A 147 5.32 4.20 10.47
N PRO A 148 4.20 3.91 9.79
CA PRO A 148 4.15 2.83 8.81
C PRO A 148 4.98 3.24 7.59
N MET A 149 5.86 2.36 7.13
CA MET A 149 6.70 2.58 5.96
C MET A 149 6.77 1.34 5.08
N PHE A 150 7.14 1.51 3.82
CA PHE A 150 7.43 0.39 2.93
C PHE A 150 8.74 0.58 2.17
N PHE A 151 9.42 -0.53 1.93
CA PHE A 151 10.74 -0.60 1.29
C PHE A 151 10.76 -1.71 0.23
N CYS A 152 11.76 -1.70 -0.64
CA CYS A 152 12.00 -2.78 -1.59
C CYS A 152 12.71 -3.95 -0.88
N SER A 153 12.25 -5.18 -1.11
CA SER A 153 12.88 -6.40 -0.56
C SER A 153 14.37 -6.53 -0.90
N LYS A 154 14.79 -6.02 -2.07
CA LYS A 154 16.16 -6.13 -2.58
C LYS A 154 17.11 -5.06 -2.04
N TRP A 155 16.62 -4.10 -1.25
CA TRP A 155 17.46 -3.03 -0.73
C TRP A 155 18.37 -3.53 0.40
N SER A 156 19.58 -2.96 0.46
CA SER A 156 20.45 -3.11 1.62
C SER A 156 19.84 -2.41 2.83
N ILE A 157 20.14 -2.90 4.04
CA ILE A 157 19.67 -2.29 5.28
C ILE A 157 20.16 -0.85 5.39
N GLY A 158 21.38 -0.54 4.93
CA GLY A 158 21.88 0.85 4.85
C GLY A 158 20.95 1.77 4.05
N LYS A 159 20.55 1.32 2.84
CA LYS A 159 19.61 2.07 2.01
C LYS A 159 18.23 2.21 2.67
N VAL A 160 17.76 1.17 3.35
CA VAL A 160 16.49 1.23 4.10
C VAL A 160 16.55 2.29 5.20
N VAL A 161 17.64 2.35 5.95
CA VAL A 161 17.88 3.36 7.00
C VAL A 161 17.91 4.77 6.42
N ASP A 162 18.60 4.99 5.30
CA ASP A 162 18.66 6.30 4.63
C ASP A 162 17.27 6.82 4.25
N PHE A 163 16.47 5.95 3.61
CA PHE A 163 15.10 6.30 3.23
C PHE A 163 14.19 6.47 4.44
N ALA A 164 14.28 5.58 5.43
CA ALA A 164 13.48 5.68 6.65
C ALA A 164 13.77 6.99 7.40
N ALA A 165 15.05 7.39 7.50
CA ALA A 165 15.45 8.64 8.12
C ALA A 165 14.86 9.85 7.38
N SER A 166 14.91 9.86 6.05
CA SER A 166 14.31 10.92 5.23
C SER A 166 12.80 11.05 5.48
N PHE A 167 12.07 9.93 5.51
CA PHE A 167 10.62 9.94 5.76
C PHE A 167 10.24 10.25 7.22
N ALA A 168 11.10 9.90 8.18
CA ALA A 168 10.92 10.21 9.60
C ALA A 168 11.46 11.60 9.99
N SER A 169 12.04 12.35 9.05
CA SER A 169 12.75 13.62 9.33
C SER A 169 13.84 13.49 10.40
N LEU A 170 14.51 12.34 10.42
CA LEU A 170 15.63 12.06 11.32
C LEU A 170 16.96 12.41 10.66
N LYS A 171 17.92 12.86 11.46
CA LYS A 171 19.25 13.20 10.99
C LYS A 171 20.10 11.94 10.89
N ASN A 172 20.47 11.54 9.68
CA ASN A 172 21.36 10.40 9.45
C ASN A 172 22.78 10.90 9.14
N ASP A 173 23.67 10.80 10.13
CA ASP A 173 25.08 11.17 10.03
C ASP A 173 25.99 9.91 10.00
N ASN A 174 25.49 8.76 9.49
CA ASN A 174 26.21 7.47 9.51
C ASN A 174 27.57 7.47 8.80
N ASN A 175 27.82 8.45 7.93
CA ASN A 175 29.10 8.66 7.26
C ASN A 175 30.15 9.34 8.15
N LYS A 176 29.78 9.89 9.31
CA LYS A 176 30.68 10.52 10.28
C LYS A 176 31.04 9.52 11.39
N SER A 177 32.33 9.27 11.59
CA SER A 177 32.81 8.30 12.59
C SER A 177 32.55 8.72 14.04
N THR A 178 32.40 10.02 14.31
CA THR A 178 32.27 10.60 15.65
C THR A 178 30.83 10.70 16.16
N SER A 179 29.85 10.36 15.33
CA SER A 179 28.43 10.41 15.68
C SER A 179 27.91 9.02 16.01
N GLN A 180 26.87 8.95 16.84
CA GLN A 180 26.04 7.75 16.94
C GLN A 180 25.48 7.41 15.56
N LYS A 181 25.39 6.11 15.28
CA LYS A 181 24.87 5.59 14.01
C LYS A 181 23.40 5.28 14.17
N LEU A 182 22.60 5.77 13.24
CA LEU A 182 21.22 5.37 13.09
C LEU A 182 21.18 3.94 12.55
N ARG A 183 20.64 3.01 13.33
CA ARG A 183 20.58 1.59 13.00
C ARG A 183 19.15 1.09 13.01
N LEU A 184 18.91 0.08 12.17
CA LEU A 184 17.65 -0.64 12.15
C LEU A 184 17.78 -1.88 13.02
N CYS A 185 16.88 -2.05 13.98
CA CYS A 185 16.91 -3.13 14.96
C CYS A 185 15.65 -3.98 14.87
N HIS A 186 15.81 -5.27 15.13
CA HIS A 186 14.70 -6.20 15.21
C HIS A 186 13.94 -6.05 16.54
N THR A 187 12.60 -6.11 16.54
CA THR A 187 11.82 -5.91 17.76
C THR A 187 11.90 -7.07 18.74
N ALA A 188 12.05 -8.31 18.29
CA ALA A 188 12.04 -9.47 19.20
C ALA A 188 13.43 -9.79 19.75
N SER A 189 14.47 -9.66 18.92
CA SER A 189 15.85 -9.95 19.32
C SER A 189 16.63 -8.72 19.75
N GLY A 190 16.09 -7.50 19.57
CA GLY A 190 16.77 -6.23 19.87
C GLY A 190 18.04 -5.96 19.04
N GLU A 191 18.45 -6.89 18.19
CA GLU A 191 19.71 -6.84 17.44
C GLU A 191 19.64 -5.83 16.31
N ALA A 192 20.72 -5.08 16.13
CA ALA A 192 20.93 -4.17 15.02
C ALA A 192 21.33 -4.94 13.76
N LEU A 193 20.50 -4.80 12.73
CA LEU A 193 20.68 -5.41 11.43
C LEU A 193 21.93 -4.82 10.75
N PRO A 194 22.88 -5.65 10.27
CA PRO A 194 24.06 -5.17 9.54
C PRO A 194 23.66 -4.45 8.26
N PHE A 195 24.32 -3.32 7.97
CA PHE A 195 24.00 -2.46 6.83
C PHE A 195 24.18 -3.16 5.47
N GLU A 196 25.07 -4.16 5.43
CA GLU A 196 25.53 -4.82 4.21
C GLU A 196 24.58 -5.95 3.78
N HIS A 197 23.71 -6.38 4.69
CA HIS A 197 22.69 -7.36 4.40
C HIS A 197 21.52 -6.71 3.65
N THR A 198 20.75 -7.54 2.95
CA THR A 198 19.52 -7.10 2.28
C THR A 198 18.30 -7.41 3.14
N LEU A 199 17.20 -6.71 2.93
CA LEU A 199 15.93 -7.04 3.60
C LEU A 199 15.48 -8.47 3.30
N GLU A 200 15.68 -8.95 2.07
CA GLU A 200 15.34 -10.31 1.66
C GLU A 200 16.08 -11.39 2.47
N THR A 201 17.35 -11.15 2.81
CA THR A 201 18.12 -12.04 3.69
C THR A 201 17.43 -12.18 5.05
N TRP A 202 17.00 -11.06 5.63
CA TRP A 202 16.34 -11.03 6.93
C TRP A 202 14.88 -11.53 6.91
N LEU A 203 14.19 -11.45 5.77
CA LEU A 203 12.87 -12.07 5.58
C LEU A 203 12.95 -13.62 5.53
N SER A 204 14.12 -14.16 5.15
CA SER A 204 14.35 -15.59 4.97
C SER A 204 15.16 -16.21 6.12
N ASP A 205 15.43 -15.44 7.17
CA ASP A 205 16.19 -15.89 8.33
C ASP A 205 15.45 -17.01 9.10
N LYS A 206 16.20 -17.93 9.72
CA LYS A 206 15.61 -19.10 10.38
C LYS A 206 15.30 -18.85 11.86
N ASP A 207 16.08 -18.00 12.52
CA ASP A 207 15.99 -17.79 13.95
C ASP A 207 15.09 -16.59 14.26
N TYR A 208 15.28 -15.49 13.53
CA TYR A 208 14.53 -14.24 13.72
C TYR A 208 14.11 -13.60 12.38
N PRO A 209 13.23 -14.25 11.60
CA PRO A 209 12.74 -13.69 10.34
C PRO A 209 11.95 -12.41 10.54
N LEU A 210 12.22 -11.43 9.69
CA LEU A 210 11.34 -10.29 9.48
C LEU A 210 10.10 -10.73 8.71
N TYR A 211 8.98 -10.07 8.96
CA TYR A 211 7.72 -10.35 8.28
C TYR A 211 7.14 -9.10 7.62
N ASN A 212 6.48 -9.29 6.47
CA ASN A 212 5.73 -8.23 5.83
C ASN A 212 4.51 -7.84 6.68
N GLY A 213 4.46 -6.60 7.13
CA GLY A 213 3.52 -6.09 8.14
C GLY A 213 4.02 -6.24 9.58
N GLY A 214 5.28 -6.65 9.76
CA GLY A 214 5.94 -6.73 11.06
C GLY A 214 6.41 -5.39 11.58
N ASN A 215 7.11 -5.43 12.71
CA ASN A 215 7.61 -4.25 13.41
C ASN A 215 9.14 -4.21 13.32
N ILE A 216 9.69 -3.01 13.18
CA ILE A 216 11.14 -2.75 13.22
C ILE A 216 11.40 -1.47 14.00
N ILE A 217 12.55 -1.37 14.66
CA ILE A 217 12.94 -0.21 15.46
C ILE A 217 14.05 0.52 14.75
N LEU A 218 13.97 1.84 14.72
CA LEU A 218 15.02 2.72 14.23
C LEU A 218 15.56 3.49 15.44
N GLU A 219 16.85 3.33 15.76
CA GLU A 219 17.46 3.93 16.95
C GLU A 219 18.91 4.39 16.70
N TYR A 220 19.34 5.42 17.41
CA TYR A 220 20.73 5.85 17.43
C TYR A 220 21.50 4.99 18.42
N LEU A 221 22.45 4.22 17.90
CA LEU A 221 23.33 3.38 18.70
C LEU A 221 24.78 3.87 18.58
N ASP A 222 25.52 3.73 19.68
CA ASP A 222 26.96 3.96 19.67
C ASP A 222 27.65 2.96 18.74
N ASN A 223 28.84 3.32 18.24
CA ASN A 223 29.55 2.49 17.24
C ASN A 223 29.80 1.05 17.70
N ASN A 224 29.96 0.84 19.00
CA ASN A 224 30.24 -0.46 19.62
C ASN A 224 28.99 -1.20 20.08
N VAL A 225 27.82 -0.55 20.04
CA VAL A 225 26.55 -1.12 20.50
C VAL A 225 25.75 -1.58 19.29
N LEU A 226 25.46 -2.88 19.24
CA LEU A 226 24.71 -3.53 18.16
C LEU A 226 23.38 -4.13 18.65
N PHE A 227 22.92 -3.76 19.84
CA PHE A 227 21.70 -4.30 20.43
C PHE A 227 21.03 -3.27 21.33
N ILE A 228 19.69 -3.28 21.35
CA ILE A 228 18.86 -2.45 22.23
C ILE A 228 18.45 -3.28 23.45
N GLU A 229 18.79 -2.81 24.66
CA GLU A 229 18.53 -3.53 25.92
C GLU A 229 17.04 -3.76 26.23
N ASP A 230 16.17 -2.83 25.83
CA ASP A 230 14.72 -2.93 26.08
C ASP A 230 13.90 -2.60 24.81
N PRO A 231 13.74 -3.56 23.89
CA PRO A 231 12.91 -3.41 22.71
C PRO A 231 11.42 -3.27 23.04
N GLU A 232 10.96 -3.85 24.16
CA GLU A 232 9.54 -3.80 24.56
C GLU A 232 9.09 -2.39 24.92
N SER A 233 10.00 -1.54 25.40
CA SER A 233 9.70 -0.12 25.65
C SER A 233 9.18 0.64 24.44
N TYR A 234 9.44 0.18 23.21
CA TYR A 234 8.92 0.80 21.98
C TYR A 234 7.50 0.33 21.64
N LEU A 235 7.10 -0.85 22.12
CA LEU A 235 5.80 -1.45 21.84
C LEU A 235 4.68 -0.95 22.78
N ASN A 236 5.04 -0.23 23.86
CA ASN A 236 4.14 0.32 24.89
C ASN A 236 3.79 1.82 24.70
#